data_AF-A0A2A2KIY1-F1
#
_entry.id   AF-A0A2A2KIY1-F1
#
_cell.length_a   1.000
_cell.length_b   1.000
_cell.length_c   1.000
_cell.angle_alpha   90.00
_cell.angle_beta   90.00
_cell.angle_gamma   90.00
#
_symmetry.space_group_name_H-M   'P 1'
#
loop_
_entity.id
_entity.type
_entity.pdbx_description
1 polymer ?
#
loop_
_entity_poly.entity_id
_entity_poly.type
_entity_poly.pdbx_seq_one_letter_code
_entity_poly.pdbx_strand_id
1 'polypeptide(L)'
;MIKWTMNNKSVNGVSMIHDSKPLIHSLLIELTFSKIKYRNGSLLDLRGDLCTEEFDVGIKWASPRISKEYINVRTCLRNTKGMMEYEEADLKTWQLFRKYHENRYKYEETPLTWVEFAQSEGGKFRPPLPLHLLLENTTINEIIVEVYDLEQFWVLMKQLDSTPSTINNKIVICPKFAGNELDSERCRTSEFLKNGVHTFGISGTTFDSSFLQLPQFHDTQWKLFHIKSNKFLELPDLSLQRLKIVDGSGSLRQFILNLLENPQPISREWICLDLKNEDQVWGWDTLEETLDTVKSLSWTMKEISPFNK
;
A
#
# COMPACT_ATOMS: atom_id res chain seq x y z
N MET A 1 15.19 21.48 -11.19
CA MET A 1 14.39 21.43 -12.43
C MET A 1 13.23 20.48 -12.14
N ILE A 2 12.10 21.02 -11.72
CA ILE A 2 10.90 20.24 -11.33
C ILE A 2 10.09 20.03 -12.61
N LYS A 3 9.77 18.77 -12.92
CA LYS A 3 9.04 18.40 -14.13
C LYS A 3 7.69 17.84 -13.69
N TRP A 4 6.63 18.63 -13.87
CA TRP A 4 5.26 18.17 -13.75
C TRP A 4 4.82 17.57 -15.07
N THR A 5 4.25 16.37 -15.06
CA THR A 5 3.66 15.79 -16.28
C THR A 5 2.45 14.94 -15.91
N MET A 6 1.26 15.36 -16.37
CA MET A 6 0.14 14.45 -16.56
C MET A 6 0.12 14.03 -18.03
N ASN A 7 0.17 12.73 -18.31
CA ASN A 7 -0.60 12.16 -19.42
C ASN A 7 -0.68 10.62 -19.44
N ASN A 8 -1.77 10.17 -20.06
CA ASN A 8 -2.35 8.83 -20.15
C ASN A 8 -1.79 7.98 -21.31
N LYS A 9 -1.72 6.64 -21.10
CA LYS A 9 -1.73 5.49 -22.07
C LYS A 9 -0.63 5.46 -23.15
N SER A 10 -0.08 4.35 -23.66
CA SER A 10 -0.20 2.89 -23.46
C SER A 10 0.87 2.18 -24.34
N VAL A 11 1.45 1.08 -23.83
CA VAL A 11 1.66 -0.24 -24.49
C VAL A 11 2.59 -0.36 -25.73
N ASN A 12 3.72 -1.09 -25.60
CA ASN A 12 3.97 -2.42 -26.21
C ASN A 12 5.45 -2.86 -26.14
N GLY A 13 5.68 -4.16 -25.91
CA GLY A 13 6.99 -4.80 -26.04
C GLY A 13 6.95 -6.26 -25.56
N VAL A 14 6.60 -7.18 -26.44
CA VAL A 14 6.64 -8.64 -26.21
C VAL A 14 8.03 -9.17 -26.57
N SER A 15 8.60 -10.02 -25.73
CA SER A 15 9.53 -11.07 -26.19
C SER A 15 9.21 -12.39 -25.49
N MET A 16 9.13 -13.45 -26.29
CA MET A 16 8.91 -14.83 -25.84
C MET A 16 10.26 -15.48 -25.52
N ILE A 17 10.32 -16.29 -24.46
CA ILE A 17 11.24 -17.43 -24.36
C ILE A 17 10.47 -18.62 -23.77
N HIS A 18 10.69 -19.78 -24.38
CA HIS A 18 10.13 -21.08 -24.06
C HIS A 18 10.92 -21.81 -22.95
N ASP A 19 10.20 -22.72 -22.29
CA ASP A 19 10.64 -23.94 -21.59
C ASP A 19 10.91 -23.96 -20.07
N SER A 20 9.97 -24.64 -19.39
CA SER A 20 10.14 -25.63 -18.31
C SER A 20 10.55 -25.17 -16.90
N LYS A 21 9.55 -24.69 -16.14
CA LYS A 21 9.20 -24.99 -14.73
C LYS A 21 7.96 -24.16 -14.37
N PRO A 22 6.96 -24.64 -13.61
CA PRO A 22 5.89 -23.77 -13.13
C PRO A 22 6.41 -22.96 -11.93
N LEU A 23 7.33 -22.05 -12.21
CA LEU A 23 7.69 -20.98 -11.28
C LEU A 23 6.69 -19.86 -11.53
N ILE A 24 6.02 -19.43 -10.46
CA ILE A 24 5.19 -18.24 -10.48
C ILE A 24 6.14 -17.05 -10.73
N HIS A 25 6.37 -16.72 -11.99
CA HIS A 25 7.50 -15.86 -12.38
C HIS A 25 7.28 -14.36 -12.16
N SER A 26 6.10 -13.95 -11.72
CA SER A 26 5.90 -12.65 -11.07
C SER A 26 4.46 -12.50 -10.62
N LEU A 27 4.26 -11.98 -9.41
CA LEU A 27 2.93 -11.67 -8.87
C LEU A 27 2.79 -10.18 -8.63
N LEU A 28 1.61 -9.65 -8.89
CA LEU A 28 1.13 -8.45 -8.22
C LEU A 28 0.25 -8.91 -7.06
N ILE A 29 0.63 -8.55 -5.84
CA ILE A 29 -0.11 -8.95 -4.64
C ILE A 29 -0.65 -7.67 -4.01
N GLU A 30 -1.97 -7.51 -4.02
CA GLU A 30 -2.62 -6.46 -3.28
C GLU A 30 -3.13 -7.03 -1.96
N LEU A 31 -2.45 -6.68 -0.88
CA LEU A 31 -2.87 -7.05 0.46
C LEU A 31 -3.73 -5.91 1.03
N THR A 32 -5.04 -5.98 0.75
CA THR A 32 -6.02 -5.06 1.34
C THR A 32 -6.50 -5.61 2.68
N PHE A 33 -6.05 -5.01 3.77
CA PHE A 33 -6.37 -5.51 5.11
C PHE A 33 -7.60 -4.83 5.67
N SER A 34 -8.76 -5.46 5.48
CA SER A 34 -9.95 -5.15 6.25
C SER A 34 -10.07 -6.12 7.42
N LYS A 35 -10.30 -5.61 8.64
CA LYS A 35 -10.61 -6.48 9.77
C LYS A 35 -11.87 -7.27 9.42
N ILE A 36 -11.76 -8.58 9.26
CA ILE A 36 -12.92 -9.48 9.27
C ILE A 36 -13.48 -9.42 10.69
N LYS A 37 -14.28 -8.38 10.99
CA LYS A 37 -15.14 -8.37 12.16
C LYS A 37 -16.17 -9.46 11.91
N TYR A 38 -15.99 -10.61 12.56
CA TYR A 38 -17.04 -11.58 12.71
C TYR A 38 -18.25 -10.87 13.34
N ARG A 39 -19.25 -10.53 12.51
CA ARG A 39 -20.55 -10.06 12.99
C ARG A 39 -21.28 -11.28 13.53
N ASN A 40 -21.50 -11.25 14.85
CA ASN A 40 -22.28 -12.17 15.67
C ASN A 40 -21.58 -13.48 16.08
N GLY A 41 -21.52 -13.67 17.40
CA GLY A 41 -21.41 -15.00 18.03
C GLY A 41 -20.00 -15.32 18.52
N SER A 42 -19.91 -15.52 19.84
CA SER A 42 -18.77 -16.09 20.53
C SER A 42 -18.29 -17.40 19.91
N LEU A 43 -16.98 -17.56 19.79
CA LEU A 43 -16.30 -18.85 19.90
C LEU A 43 -15.04 -18.63 20.75
N LEU A 44 -15.28 -18.30 22.02
CA LEU A 44 -14.47 -18.95 23.05
C LEU A 44 -14.98 -20.39 23.11
N ASP A 45 -14.03 -21.33 23.04
CA ASP A 45 -14.21 -22.77 23.09
C ASP A 45 -14.90 -23.41 21.88
N LEU A 46 -14.07 -23.92 20.96
CA LEU A 46 -13.97 -25.37 20.74
C LEU A 46 -12.71 -25.69 19.90
N ARG A 47 -11.63 -26.01 20.62
CA ARG A 47 -10.39 -26.68 20.16
C ARG A 47 -9.41 -25.86 19.29
N GLY A 48 -8.45 -25.26 20.00
CA GLY A 48 -7.06 -25.07 19.53
C GLY A 48 -6.89 -24.08 18.39
N ASP A 49 -6.86 -22.79 18.72
CA ASP A 49 -6.58 -21.72 17.75
C ASP A 49 -5.13 -21.23 17.92
N LEU A 50 -4.20 -21.68 17.06
CA LEU A 50 -2.93 -20.97 16.82
C LEU A 50 -2.91 -20.30 15.45
N CYS A 51 -4.05 -19.77 15.03
CA CYS A 51 -4.11 -18.77 13.98
C CYS A 51 -4.06 -17.41 14.66
N THR A 52 -2.93 -16.69 14.56
CA THR A 52 -2.72 -15.45 15.31
C THR A 52 -3.62 -14.33 14.80
N GLU A 53 -3.76 -14.18 13.46
CA GLU A 53 -4.72 -13.29 12.80
C GLU A 53 -5.03 -13.76 11.36
N GLU A 54 -6.17 -13.35 10.80
CA GLU A 54 -6.60 -13.67 9.43
C GLU A 54 -6.90 -12.40 8.62
N PHE A 55 -6.58 -12.44 7.32
CA PHE A 55 -6.65 -11.29 6.43
C PHE A 55 -7.25 -11.65 5.07
N ASP A 56 -7.90 -10.70 4.41
CA ASP A 56 -8.27 -10.84 3.01
C ASP A 56 -7.13 -10.32 2.13
N VAL A 57 -6.85 -11.03 1.04
CA VAL A 57 -5.72 -10.77 0.15
C VAL A 57 -6.19 -10.89 -1.29
N GLY A 58 -5.97 -9.84 -2.07
CA GLY A 58 -6.18 -9.83 -3.51
C GLY A 58 -4.91 -10.24 -4.25
N ILE A 59 -4.96 -11.35 -4.97
CA ILE A 59 -3.82 -11.83 -5.78
C ILE A 59 -4.11 -11.58 -7.24
N LYS A 60 -3.15 -10.98 -7.94
CA LYS A 60 -3.20 -10.78 -9.38
C LYS A 60 -1.91 -11.29 -10.02
N TRP A 61 -2.03 -12.28 -10.90
CA TRP A 61 -0.87 -12.83 -11.60
C TRP A 61 -0.43 -11.88 -12.70
N ALA A 62 0.88 -11.67 -12.82
CA ALA A 62 1.47 -10.95 -13.96
C ALA A 62 1.62 -11.88 -15.17
N SER A 63 0.58 -12.70 -15.45
CA SER A 63 0.56 -13.61 -16.60
C SER A 63 -0.34 -13.04 -17.69
N PRO A 64 0.11 -12.99 -18.96
CA PRO A 64 -0.72 -12.54 -20.07
C PRO A 64 -1.88 -13.49 -20.38
N ARG A 65 -1.87 -14.74 -19.85
CA ARG A 65 -2.88 -15.78 -20.10
C ARG A 65 -3.90 -15.95 -18.96
N ILE A 66 -3.57 -15.48 -17.75
CA ILE A 66 -4.53 -15.53 -16.63
C ILE A 66 -5.30 -14.21 -16.66
N SER A 67 -6.63 -14.26 -16.51
CA SER A 67 -7.48 -13.07 -16.42
C SER A 67 -6.83 -12.02 -15.51
N LYS A 68 -6.82 -10.74 -15.93
CA LYS A 68 -6.27 -9.61 -15.15
C LYS A 68 -7.05 -9.31 -13.86
N GLU A 69 -7.99 -10.17 -13.50
CA GLU A 69 -8.87 -10.04 -12.35
C GLU A 69 -8.16 -10.46 -11.07
N TYR A 70 -8.52 -9.79 -9.98
CA TYR A 70 -8.05 -10.14 -8.64
C TYR A 70 -8.76 -11.39 -8.16
N ILE A 71 -8.00 -12.31 -7.57
CA ILE A 71 -8.55 -13.41 -6.79
C ILE A 71 -8.43 -13.05 -5.32
N ASN A 72 -9.56 -12.94 -4.66
CA ASN A 72 -9.62 -12.70 -3.22
C ASN A 72 -9.51 -14.02 -2.47
N VAL A 73 -8.50 -14.13 -1.63
CA VAL A 73 -8.24 -15.27 -0.77
C VAL A 73 -8.18 -14.81 0.68
N ARG A 74 -8.68 -15.66 1.57
CA ARG A 74 -8.43 -15.49 3.00
C ARG A 74 -7.04 -16.01 3.28
N THR A 75 -6.23 -15.30 4.06
CA THR A 75 -4.91 -15.74 4.50
C THR A 75 -4.83 -15.78 6.02
N CYS A 76 -3.94 -16.62 6.53
CA CYS A 76 -3.64 -16.71 7.95
C CYS A 76 -2.18 -16.34 8.24
N LEU A 77 -1.99 -15.61 9.34
CA LEU A 77 -0.69 -15.36 9.94
C LEU A 77 -0.43 -16.37 11.06
N ARG A 78 0.73 -17.00 10.99
CA ARG A 78 1.21 -17.96 11.99
C ARG A 78 2.50 -17.41 12.60
N ASN A 79 2.53 -17.32 13.92
CA ASN A 79 3.82 -17.21 14.60
C ASN A 79 4.61 -18.53 14.47
N THR A 80 5.88 -18.54 14.87
CA THR A 80 6.76 -19.71 14.75
C THR A 80 6.17 -21.00 15.33
N LYS A 81 5.49 -20.93 16.48
CA LYS A 81 4.83 -22.08 17.10
C LYS A 81 3.66 -22.58 16.24
N GLY A 82 2.82 -21.67 15.77
CA GLY A 82 1.70 -21.97 14.89
C GLY A 82 2.13 -22.55 13.54
N MET A 83 3.27 -22.12 13.01
CA MET A 83 3.84 -22.71 11.78
C MET A 83 4.16 -24.19 11.97
N MET A 84 4.76 -24.57 13.10
CA MET A 84 5.07 -25.97 13.41
C MET A 84 3.81 -26.81 13.64
N GLU A 85 2.82 -26.26 14.34
CA GLU A 85 1.61 -27.01 14.71
C GLU A 85 0.67 -27.27 13.53
N TYR A 86 0.63 -26.37 12.55
CA TYR A 86 -0.27 -26.48 11.39
C TYR A 86 0.44 -26.80 10.08
N GLU A 87 1.73 -27.13 10.11
CA GLU A 87 2.57 -27.37 8.92
C GLU A 87 1.87 -28.29 7.90
N GLU A 88 1.35 -29.44 8.35
CA GLU A 88 0.69 -30.39 7.45
C GLU A 88 -0.60 -29.83 6.83
N ALA A 89 -1.39 -29.09 7.60
CA ALA A 89 -2.65 -28.50 7.12
C ALA A 89 -2.39 -27.33 6.17
N ASP A 90 -1.39 -26.50 6.49
CA ASP A 90 -0.94 -25.36 5.70
C ASP A 90 -0.36 -25.85 4.36
N LEU A 91 0.46 -26.91 4.36
CA LEU A 91 0.99 -27.55 3.15
C LEU A 91 -0.10 -28.16 2.26
N LYS A 92 -1.09 -28.85 2.84
CA LYS A 92 -2.23 -29.40 2.08
C LYS A 92 -3.01 -28.28 1.40
N THR A 93 -3.28 -27.20 2.13
CA THR A 93 -4.02 -26.05 1.62
C THR A 93 -3.23 -25.33 0.53
N TRP A 94 -1.91 -25.18 0.70
CA TRP A 94 -1.02 -24.61 -0.31
C TRP A 94 -0.94 -25.46 -1.59
N GLN A 95 -0.86 -26.78 -1.45
CA GLN A 95 -0.90 -27.69 -2.61
C GLN A 95 -2.20 -27.58 -3.39
N LEU A 96 -3.33 -27.47 -2.69
CA LEU A 96 -4.64 -27.23 -3.32
C LEU A 96 -4.67 -25.90 -4.06
N PHE A 97 -4.09 -24.85 -3.49
CA PHE A 97 -4.00 -23.54 -4.14
C PHE A 97 -3.13 -23.54 -5.39
N ARG A 98 -2.02 -24.30 -5.40
CA ARG A 98 -1.20 -24.48 -6.61
C ARG A 98 -1.99 -25.17 -7.73
N LYS A 99 -2.79 -26.20 -7.42
CA LYS A 99 -3.69 -26.84 -8.40
C LYS A 99 -4.74 -25.87 -8.92
N TYR A 100 -5.32 -25.03 -8.05
CA TYR A 100 -6.26 -24.00 -8.44
C TYR A 100 -5.64 -23.01 -9.44
N HIS A 101 -4.43 -22.53 -9.16
CA HIS A 101 -3.69 -21.66 -10.07
C HIS A 101 -3.42 -22.34 -11.43
N GLU A 102 -2.99 -23.60 -11.43
CA GLU A 102 -2.81 -24.36 -12.68
C GLU A 102 -4.11 -24.55 -13.46
N ASN A 103 -5.24 -24.75 -12.76
CA ASN A 103 -6.56 -24.84 -13.37
C ASN A 103 -6.96 -23.50 -14.02
N ARG A 104 -6.83 -22.39 -13.30
CA ARG A 104 -7.05 -21.02 -13.80
C ARG A 104 -6.17 -20.68 -15.01
N TYR A 105 -4.94 -21.17 -15.04
CA TYR A 105 -4.04 -20.97 -16.19
C TYR A 105 -4.47 -21.75 -17.44
N LYS A 106 -5.15 -22.90 -17.26
CA LYS A 106 -5.56 -23.77 -18.37
C LYS A 106 -6.93 -23.41 -18.96
N TYR A 107 -7.84 -22.85 -18.16
CA TYR A 107 -9.23 -22.60 -18.57
C TYR A 107 -9.58 -21.10 -18.46
N GLU A 108 -9.66 -20.42 -19.62
CA GLU A 108 -9.83 -18.95 -19.71
C GLU A 108 -11.29 -18.47 -19.56
N GLU A 109 -12.29 -19.30 -19.89
CA GLU A 109 -13.63 -18.76 -20.19
C GLU A 109 -14.55 -18.52 -18.98
N THR A 110 -14.45 -19.28 -17.90
CA THR A 110 -15.11 -18.99 -16.60
C THR A 110 -14.47 -19.85 -15.50
N PRO A 111 -13.29 -19.48 -15.00
CA PRO A 111 -12.64 -20.25 -13.95
C PRO A 111 -13.41 -20.14 -12.63
N LEU A 112 -13.56 -21.26 -11.93
CA LEU A 112 -14.12 -21.31 -10.57
C LEU A 112 -13.43 -20.27 -9.67
N THR A 113 -14.14 -19.77 -8.67
CA THR A 113 -13.53 -19.02 -7.57
C THR A 113 -12.69 -19.95 -6.71
N TRP A 114 -11.79 -19.38 -5.88
CA TRP A 114 -11.00 -20.17 -4.94
C TRP A 114 -11.87 -21.03 -4.01
N VAL A 115 -13.01 -20.47 -3.57
CA VAL A 115 -13.95 -21.17 -2.68
C VAL A 115 -14.60 -22.34 -3.40
N GLU A 116 -15.12 -22.12 -4.60
CA GLU A 116 -15.79 -23.18 -5.38
C GLU A 116 -14.83 -24.30 -5.75
N PHE A 117 -13.60 -23.96 -6.16
CA PHE A 117 -12.57 -24.96 -6.47
C PHE A 117 -12.16 -25.76 -5.23
N ALA A 118 -11.95 -25.09 -4.10
CA ALA A 118 -11.60 -25.79 -2.87
C ALA A 118 -12.70 -26.74 -2.41
N GLN A 119 -13.98 -26.35 -2.58
CA GLN A 119 -15.12 -27.21 -2.28
C GLN A 119 -15.24 -28.41 -3.24
N SER A 120 -15.00 -28.21 -4.55
CA SER A 120 -15.06 -29.31 -5.52
C SER A 120 -14.01 -30.39 -5.26
N GLU A 121 -12.87 -30.02 -4.68
CA GLU A 121 -11.80 -30.94 -4.28
C GLU A 121 -12.01 -31.54 -2.87
N GLY A 122 -13.20 -31.39 -2.27
CA GLY A 122 -13.53 -31.92 -0.95
C GLY A 122 -12.90 -31.14 0.23
N GLY A 123 -12.45 -29.92 -0.02
CA GLY A 123 -11.87 -29.03 0.99
C GLY A 123 -12.91 -28.37 1.89
N LYS A 124 -12.42 -27.67 2.93
CA LYS A 124 -13.26 -26.85 3.83
C LYS A 124 -13.87 -25.66 3.06
N PHE A 125 -14.99 -25.14 3.56
CA PHE A 125 -15.55 -23.87 3.06
C PHE A 125 -14.56 -22.72 3.32
N ARG A 126 -14.06 -22.09 2.25
CA ARG A 126 -13.10 -20.96 2.26
C ARG A 126 -11.82 -21.24 3.08
N PRO A 127 -10.95 -22.17 2.65
CA PRO A 127 -9.74 -22.51 3.39
C PRO A 127 -8.75 -21.33 3.37
N PRO A 128 -8.21 -20.92 4.55
CA PRO A 128 -7.25 -19.83 4.62
C PRO A 128 -5.89 -20.27 4.07
N LEU A 129 -5.26 -19.43 3.26
CA LEU A 129 -3.92 -19.66 2.75
C LEU A 129 -2.87 -19.20 3.78
N PRO A 130 -1.88 -20.02 4.12
CA PRO A 130 -0.75 -19.58 4.94
C PRO A 130 0.06 -18.51 4.21
N LEU A 131 0.11 -17.29 4.77
CA LEU A 131 0.79 -16.17 4.11
C LEU A 131 2.29 -16.46 3.90
N HIS A 132 2.93 -17.15 4.86
CA HIS A 132 4.34 -17.49 4.76
C HIS A 132 4.65 -18.35 3.52
N LEU A 133 3.82 -19.37 3.21
CA LEU A 133 4.01 -20.20 2.01
C LEU A 133 3.65 -19.44 0.72
N LEU A 134 2.71 -18.50 0.80
CA LEU A 134 2.35 -17.66 -0.35
C LEU A 134 3.49 -16.74 -0.78
N LEU A 135 4.26 -16.23 0.18
CA LEU A 135 5.34 -15.26 -0.06
C LEU A 135 6.71 -15.93 -0.22
N GLU A 136 6.91 -17.10 0.37
CA GLU A 136 8.20 -17.79 0.39
C GLU A 136 8.77 -17.98 -1.02
N ASN A 137 10.01 -17.52 -1.21
CA ASN A 137 10.77 -17.62 -2.46
C ASN A 137 10.04 -17.08 -3.69
N THR A 138 9.13 -16.13 -3.49
CA THR A 138 8.32 -15.55 -4.56
C THR A 138 8.83 -14.17 -4.97
N THR A 139 8.84 -13.91 -6.28
CA THR A 139 9.10 -12.57 -6.82
C THR A 139 7.79 -11.82 -7.00
N ILE A 140 7.65 -10.72 -6.26
CA ILE A 140 6.47 -9.88 -6.20
C ILE A 140 6.81 -8.54 -6.87
N ASN A 141 6.11 -8.24 -7.96
CA ASN A 141 6.26 -6.99 -8.69
C ASN A 141 5.79 -5.80 -7.86
N GLU A 142 4.66 -5.95 -7.19
CA GLU A 142 4.09 -4.90 -6.36
C GLU A 142 3.34 -5.54 -5.19
N ILE A 143 3.61 -5.00 -4.01
CA ILE A 143 2.86 -5.27 -2.79
C ILE A 143 2.18 -3.99 -2.33
N ILE A 144 0.86 -4.06 -2.12
CA ILE A 144 0.09 -2.99 -1.51
C ILE A 144 -0.33 -3.47 -0.14
N VAL A 145 0.01 -2.72 0.90
CA VAL A 145 -0.34 -3.00 2.29
C VAL A 145 -1.24 -1.89 2.77
N GLU A 146 -2.53 -2.16 2.93
CA GLU A 146 -3.49 -1.19 3.45
C GLU A 146 -4.07 -1.66 4.78
N VAL A 147 -3.56 -1.17 5.91
CA VAL A 147 -3.94 -1.62 7.27
C VAL A 147 -4.42 -0.45 8.12
N TYR A 148 -5.67 -0.52 8.60
CA TYR A 148 -6.28 0.55 9.41
C TYR A 148 -6.06 0.38 10.92
N ASP A 149 -5.39 -0.67 11.36
CA ASP A 149 -5.10 -0.96 12.76
C ASP A 149 -3.59 -1.10 12.99
N LEU A 150 -3.06 -0.39 13.99
CA LEU A 150 -1.61 -0.29 14.20
C LEU A 150 -1.00 -1.60 14.72
N GLU A 151 -1.72 -2.34 15.57
CA GLU A 151 -1.24 -3.63 16.08
C GLU A 151 -1.19 -4.65 14.96
N GLN A 152 -2.25 -4.72 14.13
CA GLN A 152 -2.29 -5.60 12.96
C GLN A 152 -1.19 -5.26 11.96
N PHE A 153 -0.93 -3.97 11.76
CA PHE A 153 0.14 -3.50 10.88
C PHE A 153 1.48 -4.07 11.33
N TRP A 154 1.83 -3.96 12.61
CA TRP A 154 3.09 -4.47 13.13
C TRP A 154 3.19 -6.00 13.13
N VAL A 155 2.09 -6.71 13.40
CA VAL A 155 2.05 -8.18 13.28
C VAL A 155 2.34 -8.62 11.85
N LEU A 156 1.75 -7.94 10.87
CA LEU A 156 2.01 -8.20 9.45
C LEU A 156 3.46 -7.86 9.06
N MET A 157 3.98 -6.69 9.46
CA MET A 157 5.35 -6.29 9.14
C MET A 157 6.35 -7.35 9.62
N LYS A 158 6.16 -7.88 10.83
CA LYS A 158 6.99 -8.97 11.36
C LYS A 158 6.95 -10.22 10.49
N GLN A 159 5.79 -10.58 9.93
CA GLN A 159 5.68 -11.72 9.02
C GLN A 159 6.40 -11.46 7.68
N LEU A 160 6.24 -10.25 7.14
CA LEU A 160 6.89 -9.86 5.89
C LEU A 160 8.43 -9.81 6.06
N ASP A 161 8.90 -9.33 7.22
CA ASP A 161 10.33 -9.32 7.58
C ASP A 161 10.91 -10.74 7.68
N SER A 162 10.12 -11.69 8.21
CA SER A 162 10.57 -13.06 8.44
C SER A 162 10.47 -13.97 7.23
N THR A 163 9.78 -13.55 6.16
CA THR A 163 9.49 -14.41 5.01
C THR A 163 10.34 -14.00 3.81
N PRO A 164 11.26 -14.86 3.34
CA PRO A 164 12.15 -14.51 2.24
C PRO A 164 11.33 -14.33 0.96
N SER A 165 11.28 -13.09 0.45
CA SER A 165 10.59 -12.73 -0.79
C SER A 165 11.35 -11.59 -1.49
N THR A 166 11.27 -11.53 -2.81
CA THR A 166 11.84 -10.42 -3.59
C THR A 166 10.71 -9.51 -4.01
N ILE A 167 10.71 -8.26 -3.51
CA ILE A 167 9.61 -7.31 -3.72
C ILE A 167 10.13 -6.07 -4.42
N ASN A 168 9.63 -5.81 -5.63
CA ASN A 168 10.12 -4.73 -6.48
C ASN A 168 9.49 -3.36 -6.15
N ASN A 169 8.18 -3.34 -5.88
CA ASN A 169 7.44 -2.12 -5.52
C ASN A 169 6.64 -2.32 -4.24
N LYS A 170 6.71 -1.35 -3.31
CA LYS A 170 5.99 -1.41 -2.03
C LYS A 170 5.16 -0.14 -1.84
N ILE A 171 3.87 -0.34 -1.61
CA ILE A 171 2.93 0.72 -1.24
C ILE A 171 2.37 0.36 0.14
N VAL A 172 2.56 1.23 1.12
CA VAL A 172 2.09 1.04 2.49
C VAL A 172 1.11 2.16 2.81
N ILE A 173 -0.07 1.83 3.34
CA ILE A 173 -1.10 2.78 3.76
C ILE A 173 -1.55 2.36 5.16
N CYS A 174 -1.22 3.16 6.17
CA CYS A 174 -1.65 2.94 7.55
C CYS A 174 -2.10 4.27 8.18
N PRO A 175 -3.39 4.65 8.08
CA PRO A 175 -3.85 5.94 8.56
C PRO A 175 -3.69 6.14 10.08
N LYS A 176 -3.76 5.07 10.89
CA LYS A 176 -3.57 5.16 12.35
C LYS A 176 -2.11 5.23 12.78
N PHE A 177 -1.17 5.20 11.85
CA PHE A 177 0.24 5.31 12.16
C PHE A 177 0.56 6.71 12.70
N ALA A 178 1.12 6.78 13.90
CA ALA A 178 1.44 8.04 14.57
C ALA A 178 2.89 8.48 14.31
N GLY A 179 3.80 7.54 14.01
CA GLY A 179 5.20 7.86 13.73
C GLY A 179 5.94 8.38 14.96
N ASN A 180 5.53 7.96 16.16
CA ASN A 180 6.28 8.28 17.38
C ASN A 180 7.68 7.65 17.35
N GLU A 181 8.49 7.92 18.38
CA GLU A 181 9.86 7.40 18.47
C GLU A 181 9.93 5.86 18.39
N LEU A 182 9.00 5.16 19.05
CA LEU A 182 8.93 3.69 19.01
C LEU A 182 8.60 3.18 17.61
N ASP A 183 7.63 3.79 16.94
CA ASP A 183 7.24 3.47 15.57
C ASP A 183 8.41 3.72 14.59
N SER A 184 9.12 4.84 14.78
CA SER A 184 10.31 5.18 14.00
C SER A 184 11.41 4.13 14.15
N GLU A 185 11.65 3.65 15.37
CA GLU A 185 12.64 2.61 15.63
C GLU A 185 12.25 1.26 15.02
N ARG A 186 10.96 0.90 15.08
CA ARG A 186 10.44 -0.28 14.39
C ARG A 186 10.60 -0.17 12.86
N CYS A 187 10.36 1.00 12.28
CA CYS A 187 10.62 1.24 10.86
C CYS A 187 12.10 1.13 10.49
N ARG A 188 13.02 1.59 11.35
CA ARG A 188 14.47 1.44 11.12
C ARG A 188 14.94 -0.01 11.18
N THR A 189 14.24 -0.85 11.95
CA THR A 189 14.64 -2.25 12.17
C THR A 189 13.99 -3.23 11.18
N SER A 190 12.81 -2.91 10.64
CA SER A 190 12.09 -3.76 9.67
C SER A 190 12.80 -3.87 8.31
N GLU A 191 13.16 -5.08 7.90
CA GLU A 191 13.78 -5.37 6.59
C GLU A 191 12.84 -5.05 5.42
N PHE A 192 11.55 -5.28 5.61
CA PHE A 192 10.51 -4.95 4.64
C PHE A 192 10.44 -3.43 4.42
N LEU A 193 10.53 -2.62 5.46
CA LEU A 193 10.42 -1.15 5.35
C LEU A 193 11.75 -0.45 5.06
N LYS A 194 12.90 -1.07 5.32
CA LYS A 194 14.23 -0.47 5.13
C LYS A 194 14.51 0.01 3.72
N ASN A 195 13.98 -0.66 2.69
CA ASN A 195 14.29 -0.35 1.29
C ASN A 195 13.07 -0.48 0.39
N GLY A 196 12.90 0.46 -0.56
CA GLY A 196 11.97 0.30 -1.69
C GLY A 196 10.50 0.58 -1.38
N VAL A 197 10.19 1.32 -0.30
CA VAL A 197 8.84 1.86 -0.09
C VAL A 197 8.62 3.04 -1.04
N HIS A 198 7.88 2.78 -2.12
CA HIS A 198 7.60 3.80 -3.12
C HIS A 198 6.53 4.78 -2.65
N THR A 199 5.56 4.30 -1.88
CA THR A 199 4.50 5.14 -1.31
C THR A 199 4.21 4.75 0.12
N PHE A 200 4.13 5.74 1.01
CA PHE A 200 3.71 5.54 2.39
C PHE A 200 2.59 6.51 2.73
N GLY A 201 1.41 5.99 3.07
CA GLY A 201 0.23 6.75 3.44
C GLY A 201 -0.06 6.73 4.93
N ILE A 202 -0.29 7.89 5.55
CA ILE A 202 -0.60 8.04 6.98
C ILE A 202 -1.66 9.15 7.19
N SER A 203 -2.30 9.18 8.36
CA SER A 203 -3.16 10.31 8.69
C SER A 203 -2.34 11.55 9.01
N GLY A 204 -2.70 12.65 8.36
CA GLY A 204 -2.20 14.00 8.59
C GLY A 204 -2.57 14.58 9.95
N THR A 205 -3.42 13.92 10.74
CA THR A 205 -3.89 14.42 12.04
C THR A 205 -2.95 14.12 13.21
N THR A 206 -2.16 13.04 13.12
CA THR A 206 -1.49 12.42 14.29
C THR A 206 -0.02 12.12 14.07
N PHE A 207 0.54 12.48 12.91
CA PHE A 207 1.92 12.13 12.60
C PHE A 207 2.94 13.08 13.25
N ASP A 208 4.07 12.50 13.64
CA ASP A 208 5.29 13.25 13.96
C ASP A 208 6.02 13.63 12.65
N SER A 209 6.26 14.93 12.46
CA SER A 209 6.92 15.45 11.25
C SER A 209 8.35 14.92 11.07
N SER A 210 9.03 14.54 12.17
CA SER A 210 10.36 13.92 12.12
C SER A 210 10.35 12.53 11.47
N PHE A 211 9.25 11.79 11.56
CA PHE A 211 9.09 10.49 10.92
C PHE A 211 9.16 10.59 9.39
N LEU A 212 8.60 11.66 8.82
CA LEU A 212 8.64 11.90 7.37
C LEU A 212 10.06 12.14 6.85
N GLN A 213 11.00 12.46 7.74
CA GLN A 213 12.40 12.76 7.43
C GLN A 213 13.33 11.57 7.65
N LEU A 214 12.81 10.38 7.97
CA LEU A 214 13.65 9.19 8.12
C LEU A 214 14.43 8.91 6.82
N PRO A 215 15.76 8.66 6.89
CA PRO A 215 16.60 8.52 5.70
C PRO A 215 16.12 7.44 4.72
N GLN A 216 15.58 6.32 5.21
CA GLN A 216 15.08 5.24 4.34
C GLN A 216 13.87 5.62 3.48
N PHE A 217 13.18 6.73 3.83
CA PHE A 217 11.99 7.21 3.14
C PHE A 217 12.25 8.49 2.33
N HIS A 218 13.52 8.85 2.12
CA HIS A 218 13.89 10.07 1.39
C HIS A 218 13.26 10.15 0.00
N ASP A 219 13.25 9.04 -0.73
CA ASP A 219 12.68 8.96 -2.07
C ASP A 219 11.20 8.56 -2.05
N THR A 220 10.60 8.27 -0.88
CA THR A 220 9.21 7.79 -0.78
C THR A 220 8.22 8.89 -1.12
N GLN A 221 7.17 8.56 -1.88
CA GLN A 221 6.02 9.44 -2.02
C GLN A 221 5.12 9.32 -0.79
N TRP A 222 5.08 10.37 0.01
CA TRP A 222 4.19 10.44 1.17
C TRP A 222 2.75 10.71 0.72
N LYS A 223 1.78 9.97 1.27
CA LYS A 223 0.34 10.22 1.11
C LYS A 223 -0.25 10.65 2.45
N LEU A 224 -0.70 11.89 2.56
CA LEU A 224 -1.32 12.39 3.79
C LEU A 224 -2.83 12.49 3.61
N PHE A 225 -3.58 11.87 4.52
CA PHE A 225 -5.04 11.90 4.57
C PHE A 225 -5.51 12.80 5.71
N HIS A 226 -6.62 13.51 5.56
CA HIS A 226 -7.21 14.32 6.64
C HIS A 226 -6.23 15.30 7.31
N ILE A 227 -5.37 15.96 6.53
CA ILE A 227 -4.39 16.89 7.12
C ILE A 227 -5.10 18.09 7.75
N LYS A 228 -4.67 18.47 8.95
CA LYS A 228 -5.17 19.65 9.64
C LYS A 228 -4.35 20.88 9.27
N SER A 229 -5.00 22.05 9.30
CA SER A 229 -4.40 23.35 8.95
C SER A 229 -3.04 23.60 9.62
N ASN A 230 -2.92 23.35 10.92
CA ASN A 230 -1.64 23.50 11.64
C ASN A 230 -0.53 22.60 11.10
N LYS A 231 -0.83 21.33 10.83
CA LYS A 231 0.14 20.36 10.27
C LYS A 231 0.47 20.64 8.81
N PHE A 232 -0.50 21.13 8.05
CA PHE A 232 -0.28 21.53 6.66
C PHE A 232 0.77 22.65 6.55
N LEU A 233 0.75 23.62 7.47
CA LEU A 233 1.69 24.74 7.49
C LEU A 233 3.12 24.36 7.92
N GLU A 234 3.32 23.21 8.58
CA GLU A 234 4.65 22.69 8.94
C GLU A 234 5.36 22.04 7.73
N LEU A 235 4.61 21.60 6.72
CA LEU A 235 5.17 20.81 5.61
C LEU A 235 6.26 21.52 4.80
N PRO A 236 6.15 22.82 4.45
CA PRO A 236 7.18 23.54 3.67
C PRO A 236 8.59 23.44 4.23
N ASP A 237 8.71 23.34 5.56
CA ASP A 237 9.98 23.24 6.28
C ASP A 237 10.59 21.82 6.22
N LEU A 238 9.82 20.81 5.78
CA LEU A 238 10.28 19.43 5.70
C LEU A 238 10.95 19.13 4.36
N SER A 239 12.08 18.43 4.39
CA SER A 239 12.85 18.03 3.20
C SER A 239 12.23 16.86 2.43
N LEU A 240 10.94 16.94 2.11
CA LEU A 240 10.20 15.89 1.38
C LEU A 240 10.27 16.13 -0.13
N GLN A 241 10.72 15.13 -0.88
CA GLN A 241 10.73 15.20 -2.34
C GLN A 241 9.34 15.06 -2.93
N ARG A 242 8.61 14.02 -2.54
CA ARG A 242 7.34 13.64 -3.16
C ARG A 242 6.25 13.59 -2.10
N LEU A 243 5.24 14.42 -2.26
CA LEU A 243 4.12 14.52 -1.33
C LEU A 243 2.80 14.52 -2.09
N LYS A 244 1.83 13.78 -1.59
CA LYS A 244 0.45 13.82 -2.06
C LYS A 244 -0.48 14.02 -0.86
N ILE A 245 -1.11 15.17 -0.79
CA ILE A 245 -2.20 15.43 0.15
C ILE A 245 -3.49 15.00 -0.52
N VAL A 246 -4.13 13.98 0.04
CA VAL A 246 -5.38 13.42 -0.49
C VAL A 246 -6.53 14.34 -0.13
N ASP A 247 -6.63 14.72 1.14
CA ASP A 247 -7.66 15.63 1.63
C ASP A 247 -7.19 16.34 2.92
N GLY A 248 -7.84 17.45 3.26
CA GLY A 248 -7.62 18.17 4.52
C GLY A 248 -8.08 19.62 4.48
N SER A 249 -7.53 20.44 5.37
CA SER A 249 -7.74 21.89 5.36
C SER A 249 -6.45 22.65 5.66
N GLY A 250 -6.36 23.89 5.20
CA GLY A 250 -5.23 24.76 5.46
C GLY A 250 -5.29 26.09 4.73
N SER A 251 -4.46 27.04 5.17
CA SER A 251 -4.19 28.29 4.44
C SER A 251 -3.18 28.01 3.33
N LEU A 252 -3.63 28.04 2.08
CA LEU A 252 -2.75 27.90 0.92
C LEU A 252 -1.83 29.11 0.78
N ARG A 253 -2.32 30.31 1.14
CA ARG A 253 -1.53 31.54 1.18
C ARG A 253 -0.32 31.39 2.10
N GLN A 254 -0.56 31.05 3.37
CA GLN A 254 0.53 30.96 4.35
C GLN A 254 1.50 29.84 3.98
N PHE A 255 0.97 28.72 3.48
CA PHE A 255 1.78 27.61 3.00
C PHE A 255 2.73 28.04 1.87
N ILE A 256 2.23 28.77 0.86
CA ILE A 256 3.04 29.27 -0.26
C ILE A 256 4.11 30.25 0.24
N LEU A 257 3.73 31.17 1.13
CA LEU A 257 4.69 32.12 1.72
C LEU A 257 5.82 31.38 2.45
N ASN A 258 5.48 30.41 3.31
CA ASN A 258 6.48 29.58 4.01
C ASN A 258 7.39 28.84 3.01
N LEU A 259 6.82 28.33 1.90
CA LEU A 259 7.58 27.65 0.86
C LEU A 259 8.57 28.57 0.13
N LEU A 260 8.18 29.82 -0.11
CA LEU A 260 9.01 30.84 -0.77
C LEU A 260 10.08 31.42 0.16
N GLU A 261 9.78 31.57 1.45
CA GLU A 261 10.72 32.07 2.47
C GLU A 261 11.83 31.05 2.76
N ASN A 262 11.50 29.76 2.72
CA ASN A 262 12.44 28.67 2.98
C ASN A 262 12.64 27.78 1.74
N PRO A 263 13.29 28.30 0.67
CA PRO A 263 13.55 27.51 -0.52
C PRO A 263 14.57 26.43 -0.20
N GLN A 264 14.16 25.19 -0.41
CA GLN A 264 15.00 24.03 -0.09
C GLN A 264 15.77 23.59 -1.32
N PRO A 265 17.02 23.09 -1.16
CA PRO A 265 17.89 22.77 -2.30
C PRO A 265 17.44 21.52 -3.08
N ILE A 266 16.32 20.93 -2.70
CA ILE A 266 15.82 19.65 -3.20
C ILE A 266 14.65 19.90 -4.16
N SER A 267 14.62 19.16 -5.27
CA SER A 267 13.49 19.17 -6.21
C SER A 267 12.27 18.55 -5.54
N ARG A 268 11.15 19.28 -5.51
CA ARG A 268 9.90 18.87 -4.85
C ARG A 268 8.77 18.65 -5.87
N GLU A 269 8.01 17.58 -5.73
CA GLU A 269 6.78 17.27 -6.48
C GLU A 269 5.64 17.02 -5.50
N TRP A 270 4.81 18.03 -5.28
CA TRP A 270 3.79 18.03 -4.23
C TRP A 270 2.39 18.25 -4.81
N ILE A 271 1.51 17.27 -4.64
CA ILE A 271 0.15 17.28 -5.20
C ILE A 271 -0.85 17.45 -4.06
N CYS A 272 -1.69 18.48 -4.12
CA CYS A 272 -2.83 18.66 -3.21
C CYS A 272 -4.12 18.43 -4.00
N LEU A 273 -4.99 17.52 -3.53
CA LEU A 273 -6.27 17.22 -4.19
C LEU A 273 -7.44 17.92 -3.49
N ASP A 274 -8.03 17.30 -2.48
CA ASP A 274 -9.24 17.79 -1.81
C ASP A 274 -8.89 18.65 -0.59
N LEU A 275 -8.06 19.67 -0.79
CA LEU A 275 -7.67 20.59 0.27
C LEU A 275 -8.70 21.74 0.39
N LYS A 276 -9.39 21.79 1.52
CA LYS A 276 -10.26 22.91 1.86
C LYS A 276 -9.41 24.13 2.23
N ASN A 277 -9.36 25.09 1.32
CA ASN A 277 -8.70 26.36 1.59
C ASN A 277 -9.45 27.15 2.69
N GLU A 278 -8.69 27.62 3.68
CA GLU A 278 -9.20 28.46 4.76
C GLU A 278 -9.03 29.96 4.48
N ASP A 279 -8.33 30.34 3.40
CA ASP A 279 -8.15 31.74 3.03
C ASP A 279 -9.39 32.36 2.38
N GLN A 280 -9.55 33.68 2.56
CA GLN A 280 -10.56 34.46 1.87
C GLN A 280 -10.18 34.69 0.40
N VAL A 281 -11.20 34.80 -0.47
CA VAL A 281 -11.07 34.87 -1.94
C VAL A 281 -10.13 35.98 -2.42
N TRP A 282 -10.02 37.09 -1.70
CA TRP A 282 -9.23 38.26 -2.12
C TRP A 282 -7.70 38.05 -2.10
N GLY A 283 -7.20 36.96 -1.51
CA GLY A 283 -5.76 36.69 -1.45
C GLY A 283 -5.18 35.98 -2.68
N TRP A 284 -6.03 35.55 -3.61
CA TRP A 284 -5.63 34.64 -4.70
C TRP A 284 -4.91 35.33 -5.84
N ASP A 285 -5.44 36.44 -6.36
CA ASP A 285 -4.86 37.14 -7.51
C ASP A 285 -3.40 37.56 -7.22
N THR A 286 -3.13 38.03 -5.99
CA THR A 286 -1.78 38.41 -5.55
C THR A 286 -0.84 37.20 -5.41
N LEU A 287 -1.37 36.03 -5.05
CA LEU A 287 -0.58 34.80 -4.97
C LEU A 287 -0.23 34.29 -6.36
N GLU A 288 -1.18 34.29 -7.30
CA GLU A 288 -0.90 33.87 -8.69
C GLU A 288 0.19 34.74 -9.31
N GLU A 289 0.07 36.07 -9.20
CA GLU A 289 1.10 37.01 -9.67
C GLU A 289 2.46 36.72 -9.02
N THR A 290 2.49 36.47 -7.70
CA THR A 290 3.73 36.14 -6.98
C THR A 290 4.32 34.83 -7.51
N LEU A 291 3.52 33.79 -7.67
CA LEU A 291 3.97 32.49 -8.13
C LEU A 291 4.48 32.52 -9.58
N ASP A 292 3.85 33.29 -10.45
CA ASP A 292 4.25 33.44 -11.85
C ASP A 292 5.58 34.18 -12.02
N THR A 293 5.95 35.03 -11.05
CA THR A 293 7.27 35.69 -11.06
C THR A 293 8.41 34.77 -10.62
N VAL A 294 8.12 33.66 -9.92
CA VAL A 294 9.11 32.75 -9.36
C VAL A 294 9.50 31.68 -10.38
N LYS A 295 10.54 31.96 -11.18
CA LYS A 295 11.03 31.06 -12.26
C LYS A 295 11.46 29.65 -11.81
N SER A 296 11.77 29.45 -10.53
CA SER A 296 12.20 28.17 -9.97
C SER A 296 11.04 27.24 -9.61
N LEU A 297 9.80 27.75 -9.62
CA LEU A 297 8.59 27.04 -9.27
C LEU A 297 7.73 26.85 -10.52
N SER A 298 7.17 25.65 -10.67
CA SER A 298 6.07 25.40 -11.61
C SER A 298 4.85 25.01 -10.80
N TRP A 299 3.73 25.69 -11.01
CA TRP A 299 2.50 25.45 -10.28
C TRP A 299 1.32 25.37 -11.26
N THR A 300 0.31 24.60 -10.89
CA THR A 300 -0.98 24.56 -11.62
C THR A 300 -2.09 24.32 -10.62
N MET A 301 -3.12 25.17 -10.63
CA MET A 301 -4.37 24.93 -9.92
C MET A 301 -5.42 24.43 -10.91
N LYS A 302 -6.16 23.40 -10.54
CA LYS A 302 -7.32 22.92 -11.30
C LYS A 302 -8.50 22.86 -10.36
N GLU A 303 -9.53 23.64 -10.63
CA GLU A 303 -10.80 23.46 -9.94
C GLU A 303 -11.42 22.12 -10.38
N ILE A 304 -11.63 21.23 -9.42
CA ILE A 304 -12.45 20.05 -9.65
C ILE A 304 -13.90 20.51 -9.49
N SER A 305 -14.56 20.81 -10.60
CA SER A 305 -15.99 21.12 -10.58
C SER A 305 -16.76 19.94 -9.95
N PRO A 306 -17.65 20.18 -8.96
CA PRO A 306 -18.36 19.11 -8.25
C PRO A 306 -19.45 18.42 -9.10
N PHE A 307 -19.51 18.69 -10.41
CA PHE A 307 -20.49 18.12 -11.34
C PHE A 307 -19.78 17.45 -12.51
N ASN A 308 -19.43 16.18 -12.33
CA ASN A 308 -19.50 15.14 -13.35
C ASN A 308 -19.46 13.79 -12.62
N LYS A 309 -20.64 13.34 -12.20
CA LYS A 309 -20.92 11.96 -11.81
C LYS A 309 -21.10 11.12 -13.07
#